data_AF-A0A180GCR8-F1
#
_entry.id   AF-A0A180GCR8-F1
#
_cell.length_a   1.000
_cell.length_b   1.000
_cell.length_c   1.000
_cell.angle_alpha   90.00
_cell.angle_beta   90.00
_cell.angle_gamma   90.00
#
_symmetry.space_group_name_H-M   'P 1'
#
loop_
_entity.id
_entity.type
_entity.pdbx_description
1 polymer ?
#
loop_
_entity_poly.entity_id
_entity_poly.type
_entity_poly.pdbx_seq_one_letter_code
_entity_poly.pdbx_strand_id
1 'polypeptide(L)'
;MTEFVDEAYQTIVLAHQTVTTGQFEDEQVKRFLHPLMVKFLRKKRRRLLGLYSPSHLISWMKHPPPAQESKLAVVAMRAAPFDQAGTLVQLAVRFRSRQSLEIRDERGLVVFGSHSEPQPIMEVDEDPKPDCLPV
;
A
#
# COMPACT_ATOMS: atom_id res chain seq x y z
N MET A 1 -1.12 -19.32 9.34
CA MET A 1 -0.83 -17.92 9.72
C MET A 1 0.25 -17.30 8.84
N THR A 2 1.31 -18.04 8.50
CA THR A 2 2.32 -17.64 7.49
C THR A 2 1.69 -17.32 6.13
N GLU A 3 0.78 -18.16 5.64
CA GLU A 3 0.08 -17.95 4.35
C GLU A 3 -0.67 -16.61 4.29
N PHE A 4 -1.41 -16.25 5.34
CA PHE A 4 -2.11 -14.96 5.42
C PHE A 4 -1.15 -13.77 5.40
N VAL A 5 -0.02 -13.88 6.11
CA VAL A 5 1.00 -12.83 6.17
C VAL A 5 1.64 -12.64 4.79
N ASP A 6 1.88 -13.73 4.06
CA ASP A 6 2.39 -13.69 2.69
C ASP A 6 1.37 -13.07 1.72
N GLU A 7 0.09 -13.41 1.84
CA GLU A 7 -0.99 -12.79 1.05
C GLU A 7 -1.14 -11.30 1.35
N ALA A 8 -1.10 -10.91 2.64
CA ALA A 8 -1.14 -9.51 3.05
C ALA A 8 0.05 -8.74 2.48
N TYR A 9 1.24 -9.33 2.50
CA TYR A 9 2.44 -8.77 1.90
C TYR A 9 2.27 -8.55 0.39
N GLN A 10 1.83 -9.57 -0.35
CA GLN A 10 1.59 -9.48 -1.79
C GLN A 10 0.55 -8.40 -2.12
N THR A 11 -0.50 -8.30 -1.30
CA THR A 11 -1.56 -7.29 -1.45
C THR A 11 -1.03 -5.87 -1.24
N ILE A 12 -0.13 -5.65 -0.26
CA ILE A 12 0.53 -4.37 -0.04
C ILE A 12 1.41 -4.00 -1.23
N VAL A 13 2.21 -4.94 -1.73
CA VAL A 13 3.07 -4.73 -2.91
C VAL A 13 2.22 -4.39 -4.14
N LEU A 14 1.14 -5.14 -4.37
CA LEU A 14 0.21 -4.90 -5.45
C LEU A 14 -0.37 -3.49 -5.37
N ALA A 15 -0.85 -3.05 -4.20
CA ALA A 15 -1.40 -1.71 -4.01
C ALA A 15 -0.39 -0.60 -4.35
N HIS A 16 0.88 -0.75 -3.96
CA HIS A 16 1.94 0.18 -4.31
C HIS A 16 2.19 0.22 -5.82
N GLN A 17 2.31 -0.95 -6.46
CA GLN A 17 2.49 -1.06 -7.90
C GLN A 17 1.32 -0.45 -8.66
N THR A 18 0.07 -0.73 -8.26
CA THR A 18 -1.12 -0.17 -8.90
C THR A 18 -1.13 1.36 -8.84
N VAL A 19 -0.71 1.96 -7.72
CA VAL A 19 -0.65 3.42 -7.60
C VAL A 19 0.44 4.02 -8.48
N THR A 20 1.60 3.38 -8.60
CA THR A 20 2.72 3.91 -9.40
C THR A 20 2.54 3.69 -10.90
N THR A 21 2.04 2.52 -11.33
CA THR A 21 1.80 2.22 -12.74
C THR A 21 0.46 2.77 -13.25
N GLY A 22 -0.54 2.89 -12.37
CA GLY A 22 -1.90 3.29 -12.74
C GLY A 22 -2.75 2.18 -13.35
N GLN A 23 -2.30 0.92 -13.28
CA GLN A 23 -3.00 -0.25 -13.84
C GLN A 23 -4.15 -0.73 -12.94
N PHE A 24 -5.14 0.13 -12.69
CA PHE A 24 -6.29 -0.21 -11.84
C PHE A 24 -7.27 -1.23 -12.43
N GLU A 25 -7.17 -1.49 -13.74
CA GLU A 25 -8.04 -2.43 -14.45
C GLU A 25 -7.46 -3.84 -14.54
N ASP A 26 -6.28 -4.08 -13.98
CA ASP A 26 -5.65 -5.39 -13.93
C ASP A 26 -6.54 -6.39 -13.15
N GLU A 27 -6.67 -7.60 -13.68
CA GLU A 27 -7.45 -8.67 -13.05
C GLU A 27 -6.92 -9.05 -11.66
N GLN A 28 -5.60 -8.96 -11.43
CA GLN A 28 -5.03 -9.15 -10.09
C GLN A 28 -5.54 -8.08 -9.12
N VAL A 29 -5.65 -6.83 -9.56
CA VAL A 29 -6.15 -5.73 -8.74
C VAL A 29 -7.61 -5.95 -8.38
N LYS A 30 -8.45 -6.33 -9.34
CA LYS A 30 -9.88 -6.61 -9.10
C LYS A 30 -10.09 -7.81 -8.18
N ARG A 31 -9.21 -8.81 -8.25
CA ARG A 31 -9.28 -10.03 -7.43
C ARG A 31 -8.86 -9.81 -5.98
N PHE A 32 -7.79 -9.05 -5.75
CA PHE A 32 -7.17 -8.96 -4.42
C PHE A 32 -7.43 -7.64 -3.69
N LEU A 33 -7.76 -6.54 -4.38
CA LEU A 33 -8.06 -5.27 -3.73
C LEU A 33 -9.56 -5.04 -3.63
N HIS A 34 -10.02 -4.75 -2.41
CA HIS A 34 -11.40 -4.34 -2.18
C HIS A 34 -11.76 -3.09 -3.02
N PRO A 35 -12.96 -2.97 -3.62
CA PRO A 35 -13.33 -1.85 -4.47
C PRO A 35 -13.17 -0.46 -3.82
N LEU A 36 -13.41 -0.36 -2.50
CA LEU A 36 -13.17 0.88 -1.75
C LEU A 36 -11.68 1.25 -1.68
N MET A 37 -10.79 0.25 -1.56
CA MET A 37 -9.35 0.46 -1.62
C MET A 37 -8.95 0.97 -3.01
N VAL A 38 -9.46 0.35 -4.09
CA VAL A 38 -9.21 0.80 -5.46
C VAL A 38 -9.64 2.26 -5.65
N LYS A 39 -10.83 2.65 -5.17
CA LYS A 39 -11.30 4.04 -5.21
C LYS A 39 -10.37 5.00 -4.44
N PHE A 40 -9.90 4.58 -3.26
CA PHE A 40 -8.93 5.34 -2.46
C PHE A 40 -7.59 5.52 -3.20
N LEU A 41 -7.02 4.44 -3.74
CA LEU A 41 -5.75 4.46 -4.47
C LEU A 41 -5.84 5.32 -5.75
N ARG A 42 -6.97 5.30 -6.47
CA ARG A 42 -7.23 6.21 -7.60
C ARG A 42 -7.20 7.68 -7.17
N LYS A 43 -7.79 8.00 -6.02
CA LYS A 43 -7.73 9.37 -5.46
C LYS A 43 -6.31 9.74 -5.08
N LYS A 44 -5.55 8.81 -4.49
CA LYS A 44 -4.12 9.00 -4.14
C LYS A 44 -3.28 9.27 -5.39
N ARG A 45 -3.42 8.48 -6.45
CA ARG A 45 -2.72 8.70 -7.72
C ARG A 45 -3.09 10.03 -8.37
N ARG A 46 -4.37 10.40 -8.41
CA ARG A 46 -4.79 11.70 -8.97
C ARG A 46 -4.15 12.89 -8.24
N ARG A 47 -4.01 12.80 -6.91
CA ARG A 47 -3.30 13.83 -6.13
C ARG A 47 -1.81 13.86 -6.48
N LEU A 48 -1.18 12.70 -6.62
CA LEU A 48 0.22 12.59 -7.02
C LEU A 48 0.45 13.21 -8.41
N LEU A 49 -0.38 12.88 -9.39
CA LEU A 49 -0.33 13.45 -10.74
C LEU A 49 -0.80 14.92 -10.82
N GLY A 50 -1.37 15.46 -9.73
CA GLY A 50 -1.65 16.89 -9.62
C GLY A 50 -0.44 17.70 -9.16
N LEU A 51 0.57 17.04 -8.58
CA LEU A 51 1.81 17.66 -8.12
C LEU A 51 2.95 17.53 -9.13
N TYR A 52 2.88 16.51 -10.00
CA TYR A 52 3.91 16.19 -10.98
C TYR A 52 3.30 16.14 -12.39
N SER A 53 4.05 16.58 -13.40
CA SER A 53 3.66 16.40 -14.82
C SER A 53 3.29 14.93 -15.10
N PRO A 54 2.25 14.67 -15.93
CA PRO A 54 1.91 13.32 -16.38
C PRO A 54 3.05 12.56 -17.08
N SER A 55 4.06 13.26 -17.60
CA SER A 55 5.25 12.67 -18.21
C SER A 55 6.30 12.17 -17.19
N HIS A 56 6.15 12.49 -15.89
CA HIS A 56 7.06 11.99 -14.87
C HIS A 56 6.89 10.48 -14.67
N LEU A 57 8.02 9.79 -14.58
CA LEU A 57 8.07 8.39 -14.17
C LEU A 57 8.04 8.32 -12.64
N ILE A 58 7.09 7.56 -12.10
CA ILE A 58 6.98 7.29 -10.66
C ILE A 58 7.38 5.84 -10.42
N SER A 59 8.42 5.61 -9.65
CA SER A 59 8.89 4.28 -9.29
C SER A 59 8.91 4.09 -7.77
N TRP A 60 8.44 2.94 -7.34
CA TRP A 60 8.49 2.51 -5.94
C TRP A 60 9.29 1.21 -5.87
N MET A 61 10.16 1.13 -4.86
CA MET A 61 10.93 -0.08 -4.59
C MET A 61 10.89 -0.40 -3.10
N LYS A 62 10.57 -1.66 -2.80
CA LYS A 62 10.86 -2.25 -1.51
C LYS A 62 12.31 -2.73 -1.50
N HIS A 63 13.01 -2.41 -0.42
CA HIS A 63 14.38 -2.85 -0.20
C HIS A 63 14.41 -4.06 0.72
N PRO A 64 15.40 -4.96 0.55
CA PRO A 64 15.59 -6.03 1.50
C PRO A 64 15.81 -5.40 2.90
N PRO A 65 15.14 -5.95 3.92
CA PRO A 65 15.33 -5.47 5.28
C PRO A 65 16.79 -5.68 5.70
N PRO A 66 17.39 -4.78 6.51
CA PRO A 66 18.45 -5.20 7.41
C PRO A 66 17.91 -6.38 8.23
N ALA A 67 18.72 -7.39 8.54
CA ALA A 67 18.33 -8.72 9.03
C ALA A 67 17.34 -8.80 10.23
N GLN A 68 16.90 -7.68 10.81
CA GLN A 68 16.00 -7.58 11.95
C GLN A 68 14.72 -6.73 11.72
N GLU A 69 14.50 -6.09 10.56
CA GLU A 69 13.51 -4.99 10.48
C GLU A 69 12.20 -5.25 9.73
N SER A 70 12.11 -6.19 8.78
CA SER A 70 10.80 -6.46 8.17
C SER A 70 10.01 -7.45 9.01
N LYS A 71 9.18 -6.92 9.90
CA LYS A 71 8.20 -7.71 10.64
C LYS A 71 6.81 -7.33 10.16
N LEU A 72 6.18 -8.27 9.48
CA LEU A 72 4.77 -8.20 9.14
C LEU A 72 4.03 -8.98 10.25
N ALA A 73 3.13 -8.31 10.96
CA ALA A 73 2.48 -8.88 12.13
C ALA A 73 1.02 -8.46 12.20
N VAL A 74 0.11 -9.41 12.46
CA VAL A 74 -1.27 -9.08 12.79
C VAL A 74 -1.28 -8.41 14.16
N VAL A 75 -1.86 -7.20 14.24
CA VAL A 75 -1.92 -6.41 15.47
C VAL A 75 -3.33 -6.30 16.04
N ALA A 76 -4.35 -6.44 15.19
CA ALA A 76 -5.73 -6.51 15.66
C ALA A 76 -6.57 -7.34 14.70
N MET A 77 -7.63 -7.93 15.24
CA MET A 77 -8.69 -8.59 14.48
C MET A 77 -10.03 -8.08 15.01
N ARG A 78 -10.91 -7.65 14.11
CA ARG A 78 -12.26 -7.20 14.45
C ARG A 78 -13.24 -7.95 13.57
N ALA A 79 -14.34 -8.38 14.15
CA ALA A 79 -15.45 -8.99 13.42
C ALA A 79 -16.69 -8.15 13.65
N ALA A 80 -17.41 -7.84 12.58
CA ALA A 80 -18.67 -7.12 12.64
C ALA A 80 -19.73 -7.91 11.87
N PRO A 81 -20.98 -7.98 12.38
CA PRO A 81 -22.08 -8.52 11.60
C PRO A 81 -22.25 -7.65 10.35
N PHE A 82 -22.22 -8.29 9.17
CA PHE A 82 -22.39 -7.63 7.89
C PHE A 82 -23.68 -8.14 7.28
N ASP A 83 -24.72 -7.28 7.35
CA ASP A 83 -26.08 -7.51 6.89
C ASP A 83 -26.65 -8.94 7.15
N GLN A 84 -27.64 -9.37 6.37
CA GLN A 84 -28.30 -10.68 6.53
C GLN A 84 -27.46 -11.84 5.98
N ALA A 85 -26.27 -11.58 5.41
CA ALA A 85 -25.49 -12.56 4.66
C ALA A 85 -24.15 -12.99 5.30
N GLY A 86 -23.70 -12.41 6.41
CA GLY A 86 -22.53 -12.95 7.10
C GLY A 86 -21.86 -12.08 8.16
N THR A 87 -20.62 -12.43 8.49
CA THR A 87 -19.73 -11.67 9.38
C THR A 87 -18.55 -11.18 8.57
N LEU A 88 -18.28 -9.89 8.59
CA LEU A 88 -17.09 -9.31 7.99
C LEU A 88 -15.97 -9.28 9.03
N VAL A 89 -14.80 -9.81 8.67
CA VAL A 89 -13.62 -9.82 9.51
C VAL A 89 -12.58 -8.85 8.94
N GLN A 90 -12.11 -7.94 9.78
CA GLN A 90 -11.03 -7.01 9.48
C GLN A 90 -9.78 -7.42 10.26
N LEU A 91 -8.66 -7.53 9.55
CA LEU A 91 -7.35 -7.81 10.13
C LEU A 91 -6.47 -6.58 9.92
N ALA A 92 -6.01 -6.00 11.03
CA ALA A 92 -5.00 -4.95 10.99
C ALA A 92 -3.63 -5.60 11.04
N VAL A 93 -2.81 -5.28 10.04
CA VAL A 93 -1.47 -5.83 9.87
C VAL A 93 -0.47 -4.69 9.92
N ARG A 94 0.44 -4.76 10.89
CA ARG A 94 1.59 -3.86 10.97
C ARG A 94 2.63 -4.32 9.98
N PHE A 95 3.09 -3.41 9.15
CA PHE A 95 4.15 -3.67 8.17
C PHE A 95 5.28 -2.68 8.36
N ARG A 96 6.38 -3.15 8.95
CA ARG A 96 7.65 -2.41 8.99
C ARG A 96 8.49 -2.80 7.79
N SER A 97 8.98 -1.83 7.04
CA SER A 97 9.82 -2.09 5.86
C SER A 97 10.75 -0.92 5.53
N ARG A 98 11.79 -1.20 4.74
CA ARG A 98 12.56 -0.16 4.06
C ARG A 98 12.04 -0.01 2.65
N GLN A 99 11.62 1.19 2.30
CA GLN A 99 11.05 1.49 1.00
C GLN A 99 11.66 2.77 0.44
N SER A 100 11.51 2.96 -0.86
CA SER A 100 11.89 4.19 -1.54
C SER A 100 10.88 4.50 -2.63
N LEU A 101 10.62 5.79 -2.79
CA LEU A 101 9.86 6.33 -3.90
C LEU A 101 10.80 7.27 -4.63
N GLU A 102 10.83 7.17 -5.95
CA GLU A 102 11.59 8.08 -6.81
C GLU A 102 10.68 8.57 -7.92
N ILE A 103 10.78 9.86 -8.22
CA ILE A 103 10.07 10.48 -9.33
C ILE A 103 11.11 11.12 -10.23
N ARG A 104 11.04 10.79 -11.52
CA ARG A 104 11.94 11.32 -12.55
C ARG A 104 11.16 12.07 -13.61
N ASP A 105 11.75 13.15 -14.12
CA ASP A 105 11.20 13.87 -15.27
C ASP A 105 11.38 13.09 -16.58
N GLU A 106 10.87 13.66 -17.67
CA GLU A 106 10.96 13.08 -19.01
C GLU A 106 12.41 12.96 -19.53
N ARG A 107 13.36 13.67 -18.92
CA ARG A 107 14.79 13.59 -19.22
C ARG A 107 15.52 12.59 -18.32
N GLY A 108 14.81 11.96 -17.39
CA GLY A 108 15.35 11.00 -16.43
C GLY A 108 16.01 11.64 -15.21
N LEU A 109 15.89 12.96 -15.00
CA LEU A 109 16.41 13.64 -13.82
C LEU A 109 15.50 13.39 -12.62
N VAL A 110 16.11 13.12 -11.46
CA VAL A 110 15.36 12.91 -10.22
C VAL A 110 14.78 14.25 -9.75
N VAL A 111 13.46 14.31 -9.61
CA VAL A 111 12.74 15.48 -9.07
C VAL A 111 12.29 15.27 -7.63
N PHE A 112 12.16 14.01 -7.19
CA PHE A 112 11.80 13.68 -5.83
C PHE A 112 12.32 12.30 -5.41
N GLY A 113 12.76 12.22 -4.15
CA GLY A 113 13.17 10.97 -3.52
C GLY A 113 14.46 10.40 -4.08
N SER A 114 14.79 9.17 -3.68
CA SER A 114 15.98 8.46 -4.14
C SER A 114 15.85 6.98 -3.83
N HIS A 115 16.13 6.15 -4.82
CA HIS A 115 16.24 4.70 -4.62
C HIS A 115 17.54 4.28 -3.93
N SER A 116 18.56 5.14 -3.92
CA SER A 116 19.82 4.90 -3.20
C SER A 116 19.72 5.16 -1.70
N GLU A 117 18.69 5.88 -1.25
CA GLU A 117 18.48 6.26 0.15
C GLU A 117 17.12 5.77 0.69
N PRO A 118 16.94 4.45 0.86
CA PRO A 118 15.66 3.92 1.30
C PRO A 118 15.37 4.22 2.76
N GLN A 119 14.14 4.64 3.02
CA GLN A 119 13.65 5.09 4.31
C GLN A 119 12.91 3.96 5.04
N PRO A 120 13.03 3.87 6.38
CA PRO A 120 12.18 3.00 7.18
C PRO A 120 10.77 3.57 7.24
N ILE A 121 9.77 2.73 6.92
CA ILE A 121 8.35 3.07 6.96
C ILE A 121 7.64 2.04 7.85
N MET A 122 6.73 2.54 8.69
CA MET A 122 5.76 1.73 9.42
C MET A 122 4.37 2.01 8.88
N GLU A 123 3.75 1.01 8.26
CA GLU A 123 2.35 1.07 7.85
C GLU A 123 1.49 0.48 8.98
N VAL A 124 0.57 1.31 9.51
CA VAL A 124 -0.26 1.12 10.73
C VAL A 124 0.54 1.27 12.04
N ASP A 125 0.36 2.42 12.69
CA ASP A 125 0.85 2.71 14.06
C ASP A 125 0.02 1.96 15.12
N GLU A 126 0.61 1.74 16.31
CA GLU A 126 0.02 0.94 17.40
C GLU A 126 -1.31 1.49 17.98
N ASP A 127 -1.73 2.70 17.61
CA ASP A 127 -3.00 3.30 18.02
C ASP A 127 -4.01 3.36 16.86
N PRO A 128 -4.89 2.34 16.70
CA PRO A 128 -6.05 2.50 15.86
C PRO A 128 -7.01 3.48 16.54
N LYS A 129 -7.00 4.75 16.13
CA LYS A 129 -8.09 5.68 16.46
C LYS A 129 -9.42 5.00 16.09
N PRO A 130 -10.39 4.93 17.03
CA PRO A 130 -11.57 4.08 16.87
C PRO A 130 -12.52 4.50 15.74
N ASP A 131 -12.37 5.70 15.17
CA ASP A 131 -13.41 6.34 14.35
C ASP A 131 -13.11 6.46 12.85
N CYS A 132 -12.02 5.87 12.36
CA CYS A 132 -11.54 6.17 11.02
C CYS A 132 -11.79 5.08 9.97
N LEU A 133 -12.93 4.39 9.91
CA LEU A 133 -13.39 3.76 8.65
C LEU A 133 -14.94 3.69 8.62
N PRO A 134 -15.60 4.18 7.54
CA PRO A 134 -17.04 4.07 7.40
C PRO A 134 -17.43 2.61 7.15
N VAL A 135 -18.50 2.19 7.83
CA VAL A 135 -19.28 0.96 7.58
C VAL A 135 -19.77 0.94 6.13
#